data_AF-A0A0A0CX81-F1
#
_entry.id   AF-A0A0A0CX81-F1
#
_cell.length_a   1.000
_cell.length_b   1.000
_cell.length_c   1.000
_cell.angle_alpha   90.00
_cell.angle_beta   90.00
_cell.angle_gamma   90.00
#
_symmetry.space_group_name_H-M   'P 1'
#
loop_
_entity.id
_entity.type
_entity.pdbx_description
1 polymer ?
#
loop_
_entity_poly.entity_id
_entity_poly.type
_entity_poly.pdbx_seq_one_letter_code
_entity_poly.pdbx_strand_id
1 'polypeptide(L)'
;SKLGRDAAGHAIEQAMARIALGLVEPGVRRLVVAGGETSGAVVDALALPAFRIGAEIAPGVPVLHVVGREPPMVLALKSGNFGGPEFFTDALRAMP
;
A
#
# COMPACT_ATOMS: atom_id res chain seq x y z
N SER A 1 27.12 7.25 6.36
CA SER A 1 27.11 6.33 7.53
C SER A 1 25.86 5.48 7.49
N LYS A 2 25.85 4.29 8.11
CA LYS A 2 24.66 3.43 8.22
C LYS A 2 23.47 4.18 8.84
N LEU A 3 23.75 4.94 9.90
CA LEU A 3 22.81 5.85 10.57
C LEU A 3 22.12 6.86 9.62
N GLY A 4 22.82 7.38 8.62
CA GLY A 4 22.23 8.31 7.65
C GLY A 4 21.29 7.65 6.65
N ARG A 5 21.52 6.37 6.30
CA ARG A 5 20.61 5.60 5.43
C ARG A 5 19.34 5.23 6.16
N ASP A 6 19.45 4.80 7.41
CA ASP A 6 18.31 4.44 8.25
C ASP A 6 17.41 5.66 8.50
N ALA A 7 18.00 6.82 8.80
CA ALA A 7 17.26 8.07 8.96
C ALA A 7 16.56 8.51 7.67
N ALA A 8 17.20 8.36 6.51
CA ALA A 8 16.61 8.69 5.22
C ALA A 8 15.45 7.76 4.87
N GLY A 9 15.60 6.44 5.10
CA GLY A 9 14.54 5.46 4.90
C GLY A 9 13.29 5.79 5.74
N HIS A 10 13.50 6.03 7.03
CA HIS A 10 12.40 6.41 7.92
C HIS A 10 11.71 7.72 7.51
N ALA A 11 12.46 8.72 7.07
CA ALA A 11 11.88 9.97 6.57
C ALA A 11 11.01 9.76 5.33
N ILE A 12 11.41 8.86 4.42
CA ILE A 12 10.63 8.49 3.23
C ILE A 12 9.36 7.74 3.62
N GLU A 13 9.45 6.75 4.52
CA GLU A 13 8.30 6.01 5.04
C GLU A 13 7.25 6.95 5.65
N GLN A 14 7.69 7.89 6.50
CA GLN A 14 6.82 8.89 7.12
C GLN A 14 6.20 9.85 6.09
N ALA A 15 6.96 10.24 5.06
CA ALA A 15 6.42 11.05 3.98
C ALA A 15 5.32 10.30 3.20
N MET A 16 5.54 9.03 2.87
CA MET A 16 4.57 8.19 2.17
C MET A 16 3.31 7.94 2.99
N ALA A 17 3.45 7.71 4.30
CA ALA A 17 2.33 7.61 5.24
C ALA A 17 1.45 8.87 5.23
N ARG A 18 2.05 10.06 5.30
CA ARG A 18 1.32 11.34 5.25
C ARG A 18 0.63 11.56 3.90
N ILE A 19 1.29 11.20 2.79
CA ILE A 19 0.68 11.26 1.45
C ILE A 19 -0.54 10.34 1.38
N ALA A 20 -0.43 9.10 1.86
CA ALA A 20 -1.55 8.17 1.86
C ALA A 20 -2.74 8.70 2.68
N LEU A 21 -2.50 9.25 3.87
CA LEU A 21 -3.53 9.93 4.67
C LEU A 21 -4.20 11.07 3.90
N GLY A 22 -3.40 11.99 3.35
CA GLY A 22 -3.89 13.15 2.60
C GLY A 22 -4.58 12.82 1.28
N LEU A 23 -4.37 11.62 0.72
CA LEU A 23 -5.11 11.12 -0.45
C LEU A 23 -6.41 10.43 -0.04
N VAL A 24 -6.37 9.65 1.05
CA VAL A 24 -7.52 8.90 1.52
C VAL A 24 -8.58 9.81 2.13
N GLU A 25 -8.19 10.86 2.86
CA GLU A 25 -9.11 11.85 3.42
C GLU A 25 -10.08 12.45 2.37
N PRO A 26 -9.61 12.99 1.22
CA PRO A 26 -10.49 13.61 0.23
C PRO A 26 -11.24 12.62 -0.67
N GLY A 27 -10.97 11.32 -0.63
CA GLY A 27 -11.78 10.35 -1.38
C GLY A 27 -11.05 9.21 -2.08
N VAL A 28 -9.71 9.13 -2.04
CA VAL A 28 -9.01 7.99 -2.66
C VAL A 28 -9.33 6.70 -1.91
N ARG A 29 -9.76 5.66 -2.65
CA ARG A 29 -10.15 4.35 -2.09
C ARG A 29 -9.39 3.17 -2.70
N ARG A 30 -8.49 3.43 -3.64
CA ARG A 30 -7.64 2.44 -4.28
C ARG A 30 -6.20 2.87 -4.12
N LEU A 31 -5.40 2.09 -3.39
CA LEU A 31 -3.98 2.37 -3.20
C LEU A 31 -3.12 1.19 -3.65
N VAL A 32 -2.13 1.46 -4.49
CA VAL A 32 -1.06 0.51 -4.78
C VAL A 32 0.20 1.05 -4.10
N VAL A 33 0.79 0.27 -3.20
CA VAL A 33 1.98 0.67 -2.43
C VAL A 33 3.10 -0.33 -2.71
N ALA A 34 4.30 0.16 -2.98
CA ALA A 34 5.47 -0.66 -3.27
C ALA A 34 6.57 -0.43 -2.23
N GLY A 35 7.20 -1.52 -1.78
CA GLY A 35 8.18 -1.53 -0.70
C GLY A 35 7.55 -2.06 0.60
N GLY A 36 8.26 -2.96 1.29
CA GLY A 36 7.72 -3.63 2.48
C GLY A 36 7.53 -2.66 3.64
N GLU A 37 8.58 -1.92 3.96
CA GLU A 37 8.60 -0.92 5.04
C GLU A 37 7.64 0.24 4.73
N THR A 38 7.61 0.70 3.47
CA THR A 38 6.65 1.72 3.01
C THR A 38 5.21 1.25 3.12
N SER A 39 4.92 -0.01 2.75
CA SER A 39 3.59 -0.59 2.87
C SER A 39 3.16 -0.67 4.34
N GLY A 40 4.06 -1.10 5.23
CA GLY A 40 3.81 -1.12 6.67
C GLY A 40 3.46 0.26 7.22
N ALA A 41 4.30 1.27 6.93
CA ALA A 41 4.07 2.63 7.39
C ALA A 41 2.73 3.23 6.90
N VAL A 42 2.33 2.93 5.66
CA VAL A 42 1.03 3.37 5.11
C VAL A 42 -0.14 2.68 5.80
N VAL A 43 -0.07 1.36 6.00
CA VAL A 43 -1.12 0.57 6.66
C VAL A 43 -1.31 1.01 8.11
N ASP A 44 -0.21 1.21 8.83
CA ASP A 44 -0.21 1.68 10.22
C ASP A 44 -0.80 3.08 10.33
N ALA A 45 -0.38 4.01 9.47
CA ALA A 45 -0.88 5.39 9.48
C ALA A 45 -2.38 5.47 9.16
N LEU A 46 -2.87 4.63 8.25
CA LEU A 46 -4.30 4.55 7.92
C LEU A 46 -5.12 3.75 8.95
N ALA A 47 -4.48 3.17 9.98
CA ALA A 47 -5.09 2.36 11.02
C ALA A 47 -6.01 1.25 10.48
N LEU A 48 -5.55 0.54 9.44
CA LEU A 48 -6.35 -0.50 8.78
C LEU A 48 -6.30 -1.81 9.58
N PRO A 49 -7.42 -2.26 10.18
CA PRO A 49 -7.37 -3.31 11.20
C PRO A 49 -7.27 -4.72 10.62
N ALA A 50 -7.81 -4.94 9.43
CA ALA A 50 -7.86 -6.24 8.79
C ALA A 50 -8.14 -6.13 7.29
N PHE A 51 -7.74 -7.18 6.57
CA PHE A 51 -7.96 -7.33 5.13
C PHE A 51 -8.68 -8.64 4.83
N ARG A 52 -9.59 -8.61 3.86
CA ARG A 52 -10.05 -9.80 3.15
C ARG A 52 -9.23 -9.93 1.86
N ILE A 53 -8.64 -11.11 1.66
CA ILE A 53 -7.86 -11.43 0.46
C ILE A 53 -8.80 -11.57 -0.74
N GLY A 54 -8.49 -10.84 -1.82
CA GLY A 54 -9.17 -10.89 -3.11
C GLY A 54 -8.35 -11.60 -4.19
N ALA A 55 -8.55 -11.19 -5.44
CA ALA A 55 -7.87 -11.78 -6.59
C ALA A 55 -6.34 -11.57 -6.53
N GLU A 56 -5.58 -12.56 -7.00
CA GLU A 56 -4.13 -12.46 -7.11
C GLU A 56 -3.73 -11.59 -8.32
N ILE A 57 -2.90 -10.56 -8.09
CA ILE A 57 -2.40 -9.65 -9.14
C ILE A 57 -1.09 -10.20 -9.73
N ALA A 58 -0.22 -10.68 -8.84
CA ALA A 58 1.04 -11.35 -9.14
C ALA A 58 1.31 -12.39 -8.04
N PRO A 59 2.19 -13.38 -8.24
CA PRO A 59 2.47 -14.42 -7.25
C PRO A 59 2.76 -13.82 -5.87
N GLY A 60 1.89 -14.08 -4.89
CA GLY A 60 2.03 -13.58 -3.52
C GLY A 60 1.62 -12.12 -3.29
N VAL A 61 1.00 -11.46 -4.28
CA VAL A 61 0.48 -10.08 -4.16
C VAL A 61 -0.99 -10.02 -4.60
N PRO A 62 -1.94 -10.20 -3.67
CA PRO A 62 -3.36 -10.08 -3.96
C PRO A 62 -3.90 -8.65 -3.81
N VAL A 63 -5.09 -8.42 -4.34
CA VAL A 63 -5.95 -7.30 -3.93
C VAL A 63 -6.39 -7.55 -2.49
N LEU A 64 -6.32 -6.52 -1.65
CA LEU A 64 -6.73 -6.54 -0.26
C LEU A 64 -7.93 -5.64 -0.06
N HIS A 65 -9.06 -6.19 0.37
CA HIS A 65 -10.24 -5.42 0.74
C HIS A 65 -10.19 -5.05 2.22
N VAL A 66 -10.22 -3.77 2.55
CA VAL A 66 -10.25 -3.31 3.95
C VAL A 66 -11.56 -3.76 4.60
N VAL A 67 -11.45 -4.37 5.78
CA VAL A 67 -12.60 -4.81 6.58
C VAL A 67 -13.01 -3.69 7.54
N GLY A 68 -14.32 -3.48 7.71
CA GLY A 68 -14.84 -2.56 8.73
C GLY A 68 -14.72 -1.07 8.39
N ARG A 69 -14.59 -0.72 7.10
CA ARG A 69 -14.47 0.66 6.63
C ARG A 69 -15.59 1.00 5.64
N GLU A 70 -16.17 2.19 5.80
CA GLU A 70 -17.10 2.81 4.85
C GLU A 70 -16.60 4.22 4.46
N PRO A 71 -16.52 4.58 3.16
CA PRO A 71 -16.81 3.73 2.02
C PRO A 71 -15.71 2.68 1.75
N PRO A 72 -16.02 1.61 1.01
CA PRO A 72 -15.09 0.50 0.76
C PRO A 72 -13.75 0.98 0.22
N MET A 73 -12.69 0.30 0.62
CA MET A 73 -11.33 0.60 0.20
C MET A 73 -10.59 -0.70 -0.16
N VAL A 74 -9.77 -0.63 -1.20
CA VAL A 74 -8.90 -1.73 -1.61
C VAL A 74 -7.44 -1.27 -1.72
N LEU A 75 -6.53 -2.18 -1.41
CA LEU A 75 -5.09 -1.97 -1.48
C LEU A 75 -4.42 -3.09 -2.26
N ALA A 76 -3.26 -2.80 -2.84
CA ALA A 76 -2.28 -3.79 -3.26
C ALA A 76 -0.94 -3.43 -2.62
N LEU A 77 -0.39 -4.34 -1.81
CA LEU A 77 0.85 -4.13 -1.07
C LEU A 77 1.96 -4.99 -1.70
N LYS A 78 2.81 -4.34 -2.48
CA LYS A 78 3.83 -4.99 -3.29
C LYS A 78 5.18 -4.97 -2.60
N SER A 79 5.60 -6.11 -2.06
CA SER A 79 6.97 -6.28 -1.59
C SER A 79 7.98 -6.17 -2.76
N GLY A 80 9.27 -5.97 -2.43
CA GLY A 80 10.37 -5.61 -3.33
C GLY A 80 10.31 -6.22 -4.73
N ASN A 81 10.86 -7.43 -4.93
CA ASN A 81 11.01 -8.00 -6.27
C ASN A 81 9.76 -8.70 -6.83
N PHE A 82 8.57 -8.39 -6.31
CA PHE A 82 7.32 -9.03 -6.72
C PHE A 82 6.65 -8.27 -7.88
N GLY A 83 5.99 -9.01 -8.77
CA GLY A 83 5.31 -8.45 -9.94
C GLY A 83 6.24 -8.14 -11.12
N GLY A 84 5.64 -7.94 -12.29
CA GLY A 84 6.33 -7.55 -13.52
C GLY A 84 6.38 -6.03 -13.73
N PRO A 85 6.98 -5.56 -14.85
CA PRO A 85 7.02 -4.15 -15.20
C PRO A 85 5.63 -3.46 -15.24
N GLU A 86 4.60 -4.23 -15.58
CA GLU A 86 3.21 -3.75 -15.69
C GLU A 86 2.41 -3.80 -14.38
N PHE A 87 3.03 -4.19 -13.27
CA PHE A 87 2.32 -4.49 -12.02
C PHE A 87 1.38 -3.36 -11.56
N PHE A 88 1.78 -2.10 -11.66
CA PHE A 88 0.92 -0.99 -11.23
C PHE A 88 -0.35 -0.88 -12.08
N THR A 89 -0.23 -1.07 -13.38
CA THR A 89 -1.36 -1.08 -14.31
C THR A 89 -2.28 -2.26 -14.04
N ASP A 90 -1.70 -3.45 -13.85
CA ASP A 90 -2.43 -4.69 -13.57
C ASP A 90 -3.16 -4.61 -12.22
N ALA A 91 -2.51 -4.06 -11.18
CA ALA A 91 -3.11 -3.85 -9.87
C ALA A 91 -4.32 -2.91 -9.96
N LEU A 92 -4.20 -1.78 -10.66
CA LEU A 92 -5.31 -0.83 -10.82
C LEU A 92 -6.47 -1.42 -11.62
N ARG A 93 -6.20 -2.30 -12.60
CA ARG A 93 -7.24 -3.02 -13.36
C ARG A 93 -7.95 -4.09 -12.52
N ALA A 94 -7.23 -4.75 -11.62
CA ALA A 94 -7.79 -5.78 -10.75
C ALA A 94 -8.65 -5.21 -9.60
N MET A 95 -8.51 -3.92 -9.30
CA MET A 95 -9.27 -3.25 -8.24
C MET A 95 -10.65 -2.80 -8.73
N PRO A 96 -11.73 -3.10 -7.97
CA PRO A 96 -13.09 -2.66 -8.29
C PRO A 96 -13.29 -1.15 -8.21
#